data_AF-A0A7X5INE4-F1
#
_entry.id   AF-A0A7X5INE4-F1
#
_cell.length_a   1.000
_cell.length_b   1.000
_cell.length_c   1.000
_cell.angle_alpha   90.00
_cell.angle_beta   90.00
_cell.angle_gamma   90.00
#
_symmetry.space_group_name_H-M   'P 1'
#
loop_
_entity.id
_entity.type
_entity.pdbx_description
1 polymer ?
#
loop_
_entity_poly.entity_id
_entity_poly.type
_entity_poly.pdbx_seq_one_letter_code
_entity_poly.pdbx_strand_id
1 'polypeptide(L)'
;RGGRRKALETLGIVAFWESAILSHEDNMLFIVDEASGVADPIMEAILGTLSGENNKLLMCGNPTRISGTFYDAFNADRSLYKCHTVSSADSPRTNKQNIESLIRKYGRDSNVVLVRVFGEFPKQEDDVFTPLSWIEGSVNAEMEVETAKALGEYIDGSGNKITDRKGVYSIDIGCDVARFGDDKTVIAYKLNEVVRFYKKIHGRDTTWTSGNIARLYVMLKDLYQFKGNIFVKIDDGGIGGGVTDQLRALKRENPELYEGMEIKPVHFGQPIKHKFYYDTTTYMMGIIREMIQPFDDEGRERKPMLILPDDDELVAQLSCRKYGFVGAKTKVESKKEMKERGLPSPDEADCVLLTCLPMKIPKKRGAN
;
A
#
# COMPACT_ATOMS: atom_id res chain seq x y z
N ARG A 1 22.14 3.00 -28.63
CA ARG A 1 21.59 4.16 -27.89
C ARG A 1 20.09 4.03 -27.57
N GLY A 2 19.54 2.81 -27.46
CA GLY A 2 18.12 2.58 -27.13
C GLY A 2 17.83 2.17 -25.67
N GLY A 3 18.86 1.96 -24.84
CA GLY A 3 18.71 1.38 -23.50
C GLY A 3 18.43 2.36 -22.36
N ARG A 4 18.74 3.65 -22.50
CA ARG A 4 18.59 4.65 -21.41
C ARG A 4 17.30 5.47 -21.45
N ARG A 5 16.52 5.37 -22.53
CA ARG A 5 15.26 6.13 -22.71
C ARG A 5 14.13 5.68 -21.79
N LYS A 6 14.20 4.45 -21.27
CA LYS A 6 13.13 3.82 -20.49
C LYS A 6 13.22 4.00 -18.97
N ALA A 7 14.28 4.62 -18.45
CA ALA A 7 14.55 4.65 -17.01
C ALA A 7 13.99 5.89 -16.28
N LEU A 8 13.61 6.96 -17.01
CA LEU A 8 13.23 8.24 -16.41
C LEU A 8 11.71 8.53 -16.47
N GLU A 9 10.99 7.95 -17.43
CA GLU A 9 9.52 8.03 -17.48
C GLU A 9 8.82 7.22 -16.35
N THR A 10 9.58 6.42 -15.59
CA THR A 10 9.05 5.42 -14.64
C THR A 10 9.12 5.87 -13.16
N LEU A 11 9.35 7.17 -12.93
CA LEU A 11 9.64 7.78 -11.62
C LEU A 11 9.02 9.18 -11.43
N GLY A 12 8.00 9.56 -12.21
CA GLY A 12 7.31 10.86 -12.02
C GLY A 12 8.13 12.13 -12.31
N ILE A 13 9.31 12.02 -12.95
CA ILE A 13 10.10 13.19 -13.37
C ILE A 13 9.59 13.68 -14.73
N VAL A 14 8.90 14.82 -14.76
CA VAL A 14 8.55 15.50 -16.01
C VAL A 14 9.65 16.51 -16.34
N ALA A 15 10.56 16.10 -17.22
CA ALA A 15 11.45 17.04 -17.91
C ALA A 15 10.75 17.54 -19.16
N PHE A 16 10.47 18.85 -19.27
CA PHE A 16 10.21 19.44 -20.58
C PHE A 16 11.51 19.37 -21.40
N TRP A 17 11.47 18.69 -22.55
CA TRP A 17 12.66 18.35 -23.33
C TRP A 17 12.54 18.81 -24.79
N GLU A 18 13.23 19.89 -25.12
CA GLU A 18 13.96 20.01 -26.39
C GLU A 18 15.46 19.86 -26.01
N SER A 19 16.12 18.84 -26.58
CA SER A 19 17.58 18.57 -26.54
C SER A 19 18.37 18.43 -25.21
N ALA A 20 18.74 17.16 -24.94
CA ALA A 20 20.06 16.65 -24.55
C ALA A 20 20.51 16.58 -23.06
N ILE A 21 20.73 15.34 -22.60
CA ILE A 21 21.45 14.90 -21.37
C ILE A 21 22.96 15.23 -21.44
N LEU A 22 23.38 16.09 -22.38
CA LEU A 22 24.78 16.49 -22.59
C LEU A 22 24.93 17.91 -23.15
N SER A 23 23.88 18.74 -23.16
CA SER A 23 23.98 20.16 -23.50
C SER A 23 23.81 21.03 -22.26
N HIS A 24 24.69 22.02 -22.13
CA HIS A 24 24.41 23.23 -21.37
C HIS A 24 23.26 23.96 -22.08
N GLU A 25 22.02 23.53 -21.85
CA GLU A 25 20.85 24.33 -22.18
C GLU A 25 20.78 25.48 -21.17
N ASP A 26 20.67 26.71 -21.65
CA ASP A 26 20.76 27.92 -20.82
C ASP A 26 19.62 28.01 -19.77
N ASN A 27 18.52 27.28 -19.98
CA ASN A 27 17.29 27.40 -19.19
C ASN A 27 16.63 26.03 -18.96
N MET A 28 17.03 25.29 -17.94
CA MET A 28 16.39 24.02 -17.56
C MET A 28 15.46 24.17 -16.35
N LEU A 29 14.30 23.50 -16.37
CA LEU A 29 13.44 23.33 -15.19
C LEU A 29 13.24 21.83 -14.92
N PHE A 30 13.74 21.38 -13.77
CA PHE A 30 13.42 20.06 -13.23
C PHE A 30 12.21 20.16 -12.31
N ILE A 31 11.20 19.33 -12.56
CA ILE A 31 10.08 19.12 -11.65
C ILE A 31 10.18 17.69 -11.13
N VAL A 32 10.41 17.57 -9.83
CA VAL A 32 10.49 16.30 -9.12
C VAL A 32 9.25 16.21 -8.23
N ASP A 33 8.32 15.34 -8.62
CA ASP A 33 7.18 14.99 -7.77
C ASP A 33 7.57 13.87 -6.81
N GLU A 34 6.87 13.78 -5.67
CA GLU A 34 7.19 12.87 -4.56
C GLU A 34 8.69 12.87 -4.14
N ALA A 35 9.30 14.05 -4.16
CA ALA A 35 10.74 14.26 -3.98
C ALA A 35 11.31 13.70 -2.67
N SER A 36 10.51 13.60 -1.61
CA SER A 36 10.95 12.97 -0.35
C SER A 36 11.23 11.46 -0.48
N GLY A 37 10.64 10.80 -1.47
CA GLY A 37 10.81 9.37 -1.74
C GLY A 37 11.97 9.07 -2.69
N VAL A 38 12.45 10.07 -3.43
CA VAL A 38 13.50 9.91 -4.46
C VAL A 38 14.84 9.55 -3.82
N ALA A 39 15.58 8.69 -4.50
CA ALA A 39 16.89 8.22 -4.08
C ALA A 39 17.94 9.33 -4.19
N ASP A 40 18.82 9.45 -3.18
CA ASP A 40 19.87 10.48 -3.15
C ASP A 40 20.76 10.47 -4.40
N PRO A 41 21.20 9.32 -4.96
CA PRO A 41 21.99 9.31 -6.20
C PRO A 41 21.26 9.94 -7.41
N ILE A 42 19.93 9.84 -7.46
CA ILE A 42 19.12 10.49 -8.51
C ILE A 42 19.10 11.99 -8.28
N MET A 43 18.88 12.42 -7.03
CA MET A 43 18.89 13.84 -6.67
C MET A 43 20.26 14.49 -6.90
N GLU A 44 21.35 13.82 -6.52
CA GLU A 44 22.73 14.27 -6.79
C GLU A 44 22.98 14.45 -8.29
N ALA A 45 22.50 13.53 -9.13
CA ALA A 45 22.61 13.64 -10.58
C ALA A 45 21.83 14.86 -11.12
N ILE A 46 20.63 15.13 -10.60
CA ILE A 46 19.86 16.33 -10.95
C ILE A 46 20.61 17.59 -10.52
N LEU A 47 21.02 17.68 -9.25
CA LEU A 47 21.74 18.83 -8.70
C LEU A 47 23.03 19.13 -9.47
N GLY A 48 23.77 18.10 -9.89
CA GLY A 48 24.98 18.24 -10.70
C GLY A 48 24.74 18.89 -12.07
N THR A 49 23.50 18.88 -12.57
CA THR A 49 23.13 19.51 -13.85
C THR A 49 22.68 20.97 -13.71
N LEU A 50 22.48 21.47 -12.49
CA LEU A 50 21.99 22.83 -12.20
C LEU A 50 23.08 23.93 -12.27
N SER A 51 24.12 23.75 -13.10
CA SER A 51 25.25 24.68 -13.19
C SER A 51 25.00 25.90 -14.10
N GLY A 52 23.93 25.91 -14.90
CA GLY A 52 23.54 27.06 -15.74
C GLY A 52 22.87 28.18 -14.95
N GLU A 53 23.06 29.44 -15.38
CA GLU A 53 22.58 30.63 -14.66
C GLU A 53 21.05 30.66 -14.43
N ASN A 54 20.25 30.08 -15.32
CA ASN A 54 18.78 30.08 -15.22
C ASN A 54 18.18 28.67 -15.02
N ASN A 55 18.98 27.72 -14.52
CA ASN A 55 18.47 26.40 -14.19
C ASN A 55 17.67 26.43 -12.88
N LYS A 56 16.52 25.76 -12.87
CA LYS A 56 15.58 25.74 -11.74
C LYS A 56 15.24 24.30 -11.37
N LEU A 57 15.06 24.09 -10.08
CA LEU A 57 14.57 22.85 -9.50
C LEU A 57 13.31 23.16 -8.69
N LEU A 58 12.22 22.48 -9.03
CA LEU A 58 10.99 22.43 -8.27
C LEU A 58 10.85 21.02 -7.69
N MET A 59 10.81 20.93 -6.37
CA MET A 59 10.52 19.68 -5.66
C MET A 59 9.15 19.79 -4.99
N CYS A 60 8.31 18.79 -5.25
CA CYS A 60 7.00 18.61 -4.65
C CYS A 60 6.95 17.23 -3.99
N GLY A 61 6.17 17.09 -2.92
CA GLY A 61 5.94 15.78 -2.31
C GLY A 61 5.63 15.86 -0.82
N ASN A 62 5.16 14.74 -0.28
CA ASN A 62 4.92 14.61 1.15
C ASN A 62 6.26 14.42 1.90
N PRO A 63 6.49 15.11 3.03
CA PRO A 63 7.76 15.08 3.76
C PRO A 63 7.93 13.80 4.59
N THR A 64 8.15 12.66 3.94
CA THR A 64 8.11 11.32 4.58
C THR A 64 9.41 10.88 5.24
N ARG A 65 10.53 11.58 5.02
CA ARG A 65 11.86 11.23 5.54
C ARG A 65 12.51 12.42 6.24
N ILE A 66 13.26 12.14 7.31
CA ILE A 66 14.08 13.14 8.04
C ILE A 66 15.52 13.24 7.52
N SER A 67 15.74 12.84 6.28
CA SER A 67 17.05 12.81 5.63
C SER A 67 16.90 12.89 4.12
N GLY A 68 18.00 13.15 3.43
CA GLY A 68 18.07 13.23 1.96
C GLY A 68 17.76 14.64 1.44
N THR A 69 17.96 14.84 0.14
CA THR A 69 17.94 16.18 -0.49
C THR A 69 16.67 16.98 -0.20
N PHE A 70 15.49 16.34 -0.20
CA PHE A 70 14.24 17.03 0.08
C PHE A 70 14.16 17.53 1.54
N TYR A 71 14.64 16.76 2.50
CA TYR A 71 14.71 17.19 3.90
C TYR A 71 15.71 18.34 4.08
N ASP A 72 16.88 18.22 3.47
CA ASP A 72 17.95 19.22 3.57
C ASP A 72 17.51 20.57 2.99
N ALA A 73 16.72 20.57 1.91
CA ALA A 73 16.14 21.78 1.33
C ALA A 73 15.28 22.61 2.31
N PHE A 74 14.67 21.97 3.31
CA PHE A 74 13.91 22.65 4.37
C PHE A 74 14.74 22.91 5.63
N ASN A 75 15.96 22.38 5.71
CA ASN A 75 16.84 22.42 6.88
C ASN A 75 18.23 22.99 6.53
N ALA A 76 19.23 22.13 6.32
CA ALA A 76 20.62 22.52 6.13
C ALA A 76 20.82 23.49 4.94
N ASP A 77 20.08 23.26 3.86
CA ASP A 77 20.16 24.02 2.61
C ASP A 77 19.04 25.06 2.48
N ARG A 78 18.32 25.37 3.56
CA ARG A 78 17.13 26.25 3.53
C ARG A 78 17.37 27.61 2.88
N SER A 79 18.60 28.12 2.92
CA SER A 79 18.99 29.38 2.28
C SER A 79 18.99 29.34 0.75
N LEU A 80 19.14 28.14 0.15
CA LEU A 80 19.15 27.91 -1.29
C LEU A 80 17.73 27.77 -1.87
N TYR A 81 16.73 27.50 -1.04
CA TYR A 81 15.38 27.16 -1.48
C TYR A 81 14.33 28.19 -1.06
N LYS A 82 13.28 28.31 -1.87
CA LYS A 82 12.03 28.93 -1.46
C LYS A 82 11.03 27.84 -1.06
N CYS A 83 11.01 27.49 0.22
CA CYS A 83 10.11 26.45 0.72
C CYS A 83 8.69 26.97 0.96
N HIS A 84 7.72 26.15 0.61
CA HIS A 84 6.30 26.34 0.87
C HIS A 84 5.75 25.07 1.51
N THR A 85 5.01 25.21 2.61
CA THR A 85 4.30 24.10 3.26
C THR A 85 2.81 24.31 3.04
N VAL A 86 2.12 23.27 2.58
CA VAL A 86 0.67 23.29 2.32
C VAL A 86 0.03 22.24 3.20
N SER A 87 -0.86 22.67 4.10
CA SER A 87 -1.61 21.75 4.95
C SER A 87 -2.98 21.40 4.34
N SER A 88 -3.31 20.12 4.38
CA SER A 88 -4.67 19.62 4.12
C SER A 88 -5.69 20.23 5.10
N ALA A 89 -5.29 20.58 6.33
CA ALA A 89 -6.16 21.23 7.31
C ALA A 89 -6.60 22.64 6.88
N ASP A 90 -5.78 23.36 6.11
CA ASP A 90 -6.08 24.72 5.65
C ASP A 90 -6.73 24.76 4.26
N SER A 91 -6.64 23.67 3.50
CA SER A 91 -7.17 23.59 2.14
C SER A 91 -8.71 23.47 2.11
N PRO A 92 -9.45 24.29 1.35
CA PRO A 92 -10.91 24.18 1.26
C PRO A 92 -11.38 22.94 0.48
N ARG A 93 -10.46 22.22 -0.19
CA ARG A 93 -10.76 21.07 -1.06
C ARG A 93 -10.70 19.73 -0.34
N THR A 94 -10.33 19.71 0.94
CA THR A 94 -10.11 18.48 1.70
C THR A 94 -11.31 18.14 2.58
N ASN A 95 -11.46 16.84 2.85
CA ASN A 95 -12.50 16.35 3.75
C ASN A 95 -12.13 16.64 5.21
N LYS A 96 -12.73 17.68 5.79
CA LYS A 96 -12.47 18.10 7.17
C LYS A 96 -12.85 17.06 8.22
N GLN A 97 -13.94 16.32 7.99
CA GLN A 97 -14.36 15.25 8.88
C GLN A 97 -13.33 14.11 8.93
N ASN A 98 -12.73 13.78 7.78
CA ASN A 98 -11.67 12.78 7.72
C ASN A 98 -10.42 13.25 8.48
N ILE A 99 -10.00 14.49 8.27
CA ILE A 99 -8.86 15.11 8.96
C ILE A 99 -9.06 15.10 10.48
N GLU A 100 -10.21 15.57 10.95
CA GLU A 100 -10.55 15.57 12.38
C GLU A 100 -10.58 14.16 12.96
N SER A 101 -11.10 13.18 12.21
CA SER A 101 -11.09 11.77 12.60
C SER A 101 -9.66 11.24 12.77
N LEU A 102 -8.78 11.52 11.81
CA LEU A 102 -7.39 11.07 11.85
C LEU A 102 -6.63 11.68 13.04
N ILE A 103 -6.77 12.99 13.25
CA ILE A 103 -6.17 13.70 14.40
C ILE A 103 -6.69 13.12 15.71
N ARG A 104 -8.01 12.86 15.82
CA ARG A 104 -8.61 12.29 17.03
C ARG A 104 -8.09 10.89 17.33
N LYS A 105 -7.93 10.04 16.30
CA LYS A 105 -7.53 8.63 16.46
C LYS A 105 -6.04 8.45 16.75
N TYR A 106 -5.19 9.18 16.04
CA TYR A 106 -3.73 8.96 16.07
C TYR A 106 -2.98 10.06 16.82
N GLY A 107 -3.62 11.20 17.07
CA GLY A 107 -3.02 12.37 17.70
C GLY A 107 -2.33 13.28 16.68
N ARG A 108 -2.37 14.59 16.95
CA ARG A 108 -1.77 15.66 16.13
C ARG A 108 -0.27 15.44 15.84
N ASP A 109 0.42 14.82 16.78
CA ASP A 109 1.87 14.61 16.75
C ASP A 109 2.29 13.27 16.13
N SER A 110 1.35 12.44 15.68
CA SER A 110 1.69 11.19 15.01
C SER A 110 2.27 11.46 13.62
N ASN A 111 3.24 10.66 13.20
CA ASN A 111 3.94 10.83 11.93
C ASN A 111 2.99 10.83 10.73
N VAL A 112 1.97 9.97 10.72
CA VAL A 112 0.97 9.94 9.65
C VAL A 112 0.17 11.26 9.58
N VAL A 113 -0.18 11.84 10.73
CA VAL A 113 -0.91 13.12 10.79
C VAL A 113 0.00 14.28 10.39
N LEU A 114 1.24 14.32 10.90
CA LEU A 114 2.24 15.32 10.52
C LEU A 114 2.41 15.36 9.01
N VAL A 115 2.63 14.21 8.40
CA VAL A 115 2.92 14.08 6.97
C VAL A 115 1.66 14.32 6.12
N ARG A 116 0.60 13.54 6.29
CA ARG A 116 -0.58 13.56 5.39
C ARG A 116 -1.55 14.72 5.64
N VAL A 117 -1.58 15.28 6.85
CA VAL A 117 -2.46 16.41 7.18
C VAL A 117 -1.71 17.73 7.16
N PHE A 118 -0.58 17.81 7.86
CA PHE A 118 0.10 19.09 8.09
C PHE A 118 1.21 19.40 7.09
N GLY A 119 1.65 18.41 6.29
CA GLY A 119 2.80 18.59 5.41
C GLY A 119 4.07 18.88 6.22
N GLU A 120 4.16 18.30 7.42
CA GLU A 120 5.28 18.42 8.35
C GLU A 120 6.10 17.13 8.35
N PHE A 121 7.43 17.26 8.46
CA PHE A 121 8.31 16.10 8.56
C PHE A 121 7.98 15.25 9.80
N PRO A 122 8.11 13.91 9.71
CA PRO A 122 7.86 13.03 10.84
C PRO A 122 8.83 13.32 11.98
N LYS A 123 8.40 13.03 13.20
CA LYS A 123 9.31 12.95 14.35
C LYS A 123 10.08 11.63 14.26
N GLN A 124 11.20 11.54 14.99
CA GLN A 124 12.01 10.33 15.08
C GLN A 124 11.13 9.10 15.37
N GLU A 125 11.30 8.05 14.56
CA GLU A 125 10.50 6.82 14.62
C GLU A 125 11.07 5.86 15.66
N ASP A 126 10.52 5.85 16.88
CA ASP A 126 10.91 4.84 17.88
C ASP A 126 9.97 3.62 17.81
N ASP A 127 10.56 2.48 17.41
CA ASP A 127 10.06 1.10 17.47
C ASP A 127 8.86 0.73 16.57
N VAL A 128 8.61 1.42 15.47
CA VAL A 128 7.56 1.02 14.50
C VAL A 128 8.02 -0.15 13.62
N PHE A 129 7.10 -1.08 13.32
CA PHE A 129 7.46 -2.28 12.55
C PHE A 129 7.63 -2.01 11.04
N THR A 130 6.83 -1.10 10.50
CA THR A 130 6.81 -0.74 9.08
C THR A 130 6.97 0.78 8.96
N PRO A 131 8.11 1.27 8.43
CA PRO A 131 8.36 2.70 8.30
C PRO A 131 7.33 3.40 7.41
N LEU A 132 6.94 4.63 7.77
CA LEU A 132 5.96 5.40 6.99
C LEU A 132 6.43 5.62 5.54
N SER A 133 7.71 5.94 5.37
CA SER A 133 8.30 6.17 4.04
C SER A 133 8.20 4.97 3.09
N TRP A 134 8.19 3.74 3.61
CA TRP A 134 8.04 2.54 2.78
C TRP A 134 6.58 2.33 2.35
N ILE A 135 5.65 2.66 3.24
CA ILE A 135 4.21 2.59 2.96
C ILE A 135 3.85 3.63 1.90
N GLU A 136 4.29 4.88 2.06
CA GLU A 136 4.07 5.95 1.09
C GLU A 136 4.72 5.63 -0.27
N GLY A 137 5.93 5.06 -0.25
CA GLY A 137 6.57 4.57 -1.48
C GLY A 137 5.76 3.49 -2.21
N SER A 138 5.07 2.62 -1.48
CA SER A 138 4.16 1.62 -2.05
C SER A 138 2.86 2.22 -2.57
N VAL A 139 2.28 3.21 -1.88
CA VAL A 139 1.08 3.93 -2.33
C VAL A 139 1.35 4.65 -3.65
N ASN A 140 2.53 5.29 -3.76
CA ASN A 140 2.93 6.09 -4.92
C ASN A 140 3.63 5.27 -6.02
N ALA A 141 3.73 3.95 -5.87
CA ALA A 141 4.40 3.12 -6.86
C ALA A 141 3.57 3.00 -8.15
N GLU A 142 4.27 3.05 -9.28
CA GLU A 142 3.65 2.84 -10.59
C GLU A 142 3.26 1.38 -10.79
N MET A 143 2.06 1.17 -11.34
CA MET A 143 1.57 -0.16 -11.74
C MET A 143 2.37 -0.72 -12.91
N GLU A 144 2.49 -2.04 -12.94
CA GLU A 144 2.96 -2.74 -14.14
C GLU A 144 1.99 -2.50 -15.29
N VAL A 145 2.53 -2.36 -16.50
CA VAL A 145 1.76 -1.99 -17.70
C VAL A 145 0.57 -2.93 -17.93
N GLU A 146 0.76 -4.23 -17.72
CA GLU A 146 -0.30 -5.23 -17.90
C GLU A 146 -1.39 -5.11 -16.83
N THR A 147 -1.03 -4.77 -15.59
CA THR A 147 -1.99 -4.49 -14.52
C THR A 147 -2.76 -3.20 -14.79
N ALA A 148 -2.08 -2.14 -15.22
CA ALA A 148 -2.71 -0.87 -15.58
C ALA A 148 -3.70 -1.04 -16.75
N LYS A 149 -3.33 -1.79 -17.81
CA LYS A 149 -4.25 -2.16 -18.90
C LYS A 149 -5.42 -2.98 -18.40
N ALA A 150 -5.18 -3.94 -17.51
CA ALA A 150 -6.24 -4.78 -16.96
C ALA A 150 -7.23 -3.97 -16.13
N LEU A 151 -6.78 -2.98 -15.36
CA LEU A 151 -7.65 -2.09 -14.60
C LEU A 151 -8.36 -1.06 -15.50
N GLY A 152 -7.84 -0.82 -16.71
CA GLY A 152 -8.29 0.24 -17.59
C GLY A 152 -7.81 1.61 -17.09
N GLU A 153 -6.59 1.66 -16.58
CA GLU A 153 -5.91 2.87 -16.10
C GLU A 153 -4.71 3.24 -17.01
N TYR A 154 -4.40 2.43 -18.02
CA TYR A 154 -3.33 2.69 -18.98
C TYR A 154 -3.76 3.62 -20.13
N ILE A 155 -2.94 4.64 -20.38
CA ILE A 155 -3.03 5.56 -21.51
C ILE A 155 -1.75 5.44 -22.33
N ASP A 156 -1.86 5.24 -23.65
CA ASP A 156 -0.69 5.18 -24.53
C ASP A 156 -0.10 6.57 -24.84
N GLY A 157 1.05 6.62 -25.50
CA GLY A 157 1.70 7.88 -25.87
C GLY A 157 0.91 8.76 -26.86
N SER A 158 -0.21 8.26 -27.41
CA SER A 158 -1.14 9.02 -28.26
C SER A 158 -2.39 9.49 -27.50
N GLY A 159 -2.48 9.23 -26.20
CA GLY A 159 -3.62 9.60 -25.36
C GLY A 159 -4.78 8.61 -25.43
N ASN A 160 -4.63 7.44 -26.06
CA ASN A 160 -5.69 6.45 -26.13
C ASN A 160 -5.72 5.59 -24.87
N LYS A 161 -6.93 5.37 -24.34
CA LYS A 161 -7.17 4.43 -23.25
C LYS A 161 -7.13 3.00 -23.79
N ILE A 162 -6.17 2.20 -23.33
CA ILE A 162 -6.06 0.78 -23.71
C ILE A 162 -6.53 -0.08 -22.54
N THR A 163 -7.31 -1.12 -22.83
CA THR A 163 -7.80 -2.06 -21.82
C THR A 163 -7.59 -3.49 -22.28
N ASP A 164 -6.90 -4.29 -21.46
CA ASP A 164 -6.77 -5.73 -21.67
C ASP A 164 -6.95 -6.47 -20.34
N ARG A 165 -8.14 -7.01 -20.13
CA ARG A 165 -8.50 -7.73 -18.90
C ARG A 165 -7.71 -9.03 -18.70
N LYS A 166 -7.03 -9.55 -19.74
CA LYS A 166 -6.23 -10.78 -19.66
C LYS A 166 -4.91 -10.59 -18.91
N GLY A 167 -4.50 -9.35 -18.63
CA GLY A 167 -3.31 -9.03 -17.85
C GLY A 167 -3.39 -9.44 -16.37
N VAL A 168 -4.57 -9.88 -15.87
CA VAL A 168 -4.72 -10.39 -14.51
C VAL A 168 -4.33 -11.86 -14.41
N TYR A 169 -3.26 -12.14 -13.68
CA TYR A 169 -2.76 -13.50 -13.43
C TYR A 169 -2.96 -13.97 -11.98
N SER A 170 -3.27 -13.07 -11.05
CA SER A 170 -3.62 -13.45 -9.66
C SER A 170 -4.73 -12.57 -9.10
N ILE A 171 -5.69 -13.22 -8.43
CA ILE A 171 -6.76 -12.56 -7.68
C ILE A 171 -6.84 -13.18 -6.28
N ASP A 172 -6.82 -12.33 -5.26
CA ASP A 172 -7.06 -12.71 -3.87
C ASP A 172 -8.10 -11.77 -3.25
N ILE A 173 -8.94 -12.30 -2.36
CA ILE A 173 -9.91 -11.54 -1.57
C ILE A 173 -9.57 -11.73 -0.10
N GLY A 174 -9.47 -10.63 0.64
CA GLY A 174 -9.32 -10.62 2.09
C GLY A 174 -10.56 -10.04 2.76
N CYS A 175 -10.91 -10.54 3.94
CA CYS A 175 -11.96 -9.97 4.76
C CYS A 175 -11.61 -10.01 6.25
N ASP A 176 -11.47 -8.82 6.86
CA ASP A 176 -11.50 -8.68 8.31
C ASP A 176 -12.96 -8.49 8.76
N VAL A 177 -13.43 -9.38 9.63
CA VAL A 177 -14.85 -9.48 9.99
C VAL A 177 -15.08 -8.85 11.36
N ALA A 178 -15.70 -7.67 11.37
CA ALA A 178 -16.36 -7.09 12.54
C ALA A 178 -17.90 -7.24 12.45
N ARG A 179 -18.61 -7.20 13.58
CA ARG A 179 -20.10 -7.27 13.63
C ARG A 179 -20.71 -6.23 14.55
N PHE A 180 -20.10 -5.99 15.71
CA PHE A 180 -20.60 -5.08 16.74
C PHE A 180 -19.50 -4.14 17.22
N GLY A 181 -19.90 -3.01 17.79
CA GLY A 181 -18.98 -1.99 18.30
C GLY A 181 -18.50 -1.01 17.22
N ASP A 182 -17.42 -0.32 17.52
CA ASP A 182 -16.82 0.71 16.66
C ASP A 182 -15.93 0.12 15.56
N ASP A 183 -15.64 -1.19 15.61
CA ASP A 183 -14.82 -1.89 14.61
C ASP A 183 -15.63 -2.07 13.30
N LYS A 184 -14.95 -2.10 12.15
CA LYS A 184 -15.59 -2.22 10.83
C LYS A 184 -15.23 -3.51 10.13
N THR A 185 -16.21 -4.10 9.43
CA THR A 185 -15.95 -5.13 8.43
C THR A 185 -15.25 -4.48 7.24
N VAL A 186 -14.10 -5.03 6.84
CA VAL A 186 -13.37 -4.60 5.65
C VAL A 186 -13.28 -5.77 4.68
N ILE A 187 -13.62 -5.51 3.41
CA ILE A 187 -13.44 -6.44 2.30
C ILE A 187 -12.52 -5.76 1.29
N ALA A 188 -11.40 -6.41 0.96
CA ALA A 188 -10.44 -5.96 -0.02
C ALA A 188 -10.13 -7.08 -1.02
N TYR A 189 -9.55 -6.70 -2.14
CA TYR A 189 -9.03 -7.65 -3.11
C TYR A 189 -7.68 -7.18 -3.65
N LYS A 190 -6.86 -8.13 -4.09
CA LYS A 190 -5.59 -7.89 -4.76
C LYS A 190 -5.65 -8.46 -6.16
N LEU A 191 -5.32 -7.62 -7.14
CA LEU A 191 -5.12 -8.00 -8.54
C LEU A 191 -3.66 -7.79 -8.86
N ASN A 192 -2.96 -8.87 -9.24
CA ASN A 192 -1.51 -8.83 -9.44
C ASN A 192 -0.80 -8.15 -8.25
N GLU A 193 -0.15 -7.01 -8.43
CA GLU A 193 0.52 -6.20 -7.41
C GLU A 193 -0.37 -5.16 -6.71
N VAL A 194 -1.62 -4.96 -7.14
CA VAL A 194 -2.48 -3.85 -6.70
C VAL A 194 -3.55 -4.30 -5.72
N VAL A 195 -3.63 -3.65 -4.55
CA VAL A 195 -4.71 -3.84 -3.58
C VAL A 195 -5.78 -2.75 -3.73
N ARG A 196 -7.05 -3.12 -3.59
CA ARG A 196 -8.20 -2.21 -3.60
C ARG A 196 -9.20 -2.59 -2.50
N PHE A 197 -9.79 -1.59 -1.85
CA PHE A 197 -10.91 -1.80 -0.94
C PHE A 197 -12.22 -1.93 -1.73
N TYR A 198 -12.97 -2.99 -1.44
CA TYR A 198 -14.32 -3.17 -1.99
C TYR A 198 -15.38 -2.56 -1.06
N LYS A 199 -15.30 -2.84 0.24
CA LYS A 199 -16.23 -2.31 1.25
C LYS A 199 -15.55 -2.10 2.60
N LYS A 200 -15.96 -1.01 3.28
CA LYS A 200 -15.64 -0.67 4.67
C LYS A 200 -16.96 -0.34 5.35
N ILE A 201 -17.43 -1.17 6.28
CA ILE A 201 -18.79 -1.00 6.84
C ILE A 201 -18.90 -1.42 8.30
N HIS A 202 -19.71 -0.70 9.07
CA HIS A 202 -20.00 -1.02 10.46
C HIS A 202 -21.32 -1.80 10.61
N GLY A 203 -21.43 -2.61 11.66
CA GLY A 203 -22.70 -3.13 12.16
C GLY A 203 -23.42 -4.14 11.25
N ARG A 204 -22.70 -4.82 10.34
CA ARG A 204 -23.30 -5.82 9.44
C ARG A 204 -23.15 -7.24 10.00
N ASP A 205 -24.16 -8.06 9.72
CA ASP A 205 -24.14 -9.47 10.08
C ASP A 205 -23.31 -10.32 9.09
N THR A 206 -23.06 -11.57 9.46
CA THR A 206 -22.24 -12.49 8.68
C THR A 206 -22.86 -12.86 7.34
N THR A 207 -24.19 -12.82 7.21
CA THR A 207 -24.94 -13.11 5.97
C THR A 207 -24.77 -12.01 4.95
N TRP A 208 -24.85 -10.75 5.39
CA TRP A 208 -24.55 -9.62 4.54
C TRP A 208 -23.09 -9.68 4.06
N THR A 209 -22.15 -10.01 4.96
CA THR A 209 -20.72 -10.07 4.64
C THR A 209 -20.41 -11.21 3.65
N SER A 210 -20.89 -12.43 3.90
CA SER A 210 -20.70 -13.57 3.01
C SER A 210 -21.32 -13.33 1.62
N GLY A 211 -22.53 -12.77 1.56
CA GLY A 211 -23.17 -12.40 0.29
C GLY A 211 -22.39 -11.35 -0.51
N ASN A 212 -21.72 -10.40 0.16
CA ASN A 212 -20.87 -9.42 -0.52
C ASN A 212 -19.57 -10.01 -1.05
N ILE A 213 -18.94 -10.92 -0.30
CA ILE A 213 -17.75 -11.65 -0.76
C ILE A 213 -18.09 -12.54 -1.96
N ALA A 214 -19.22 -13.25 -1.91
CA ALA A 214 -19.68 -14.07 -3.02
C ALA A 214 -19.95 -13.23 -4.29
N ARG A 215 -20.60 -12.07 -4.14
CA ARG A 215 -20.82 -11.12 -5.25
C ARG A 215 -19.51 -10.58 -5.81
N LEU A 216 -18.56 -10.21 -4.95
CA LEU A 216 -17.25 -9.72 -5.37
C LEU A 216 -16.50 -10.81 -6.15
N TYR A 217 -16.51 -12.05 -5.67
CA TYR A 217 -15.89 -13.18 -6.36
C TYR A 217 -16.43 -13.35 -7.79
N VAL A 218 -17.77 -13.39 -7.95
CA VAL A 218 -18.40 -13.53 -9.27
C VAL A 218 -18.03 -12.34 -10.17
N MET A 219 -18.14 -11.13 -9.64
CA MET A 219 -17.78 -9.91 -10.37
C MET A 219 -16.33 -9.94 -10.88
N LEU A 220 -15.36 -10.31 -10.04
CA LEU A 220 -13.95 -10.36 -10.43
C LEU A 220 -13.68 -11.48 -11.44
N LYS A 221 -14.26 -12.66 -11.23
CA LYS A 221 -14.15 -13.80 -12.15
C LYS A 221 -14.66 -13.43 -13.54
N ASP A 222 -15.83 -12.80 -13.61
CA ASP A 222 -16.47 -12.42 -14.88
C ASP A 222 -15.76 -11.24 -15.55
N LEU A 223 -15.43 -10.19 -14.80
CA LEU A 223 -14.79 -8.99 -15.34
C LEU A 223 -13.43 -9.31 -15.97
N TYR A 224 -12.66 -10.20 -15.35
CA TYR A 224 -11.32 -10.57 -15.79
C TYR A 224 -11.28 -11.90 -16.57
N GLN A 225 -12.43 -12.55 -16.77
CA GLN A 225 -12.53 -13.88 -17.36
C GLN A 225 -11.55 -14.89 -16.71
N PHE A 226 -11.32 -14.72 -15.40
CA PHE A 226 -10.23 -15.35 -14.67
C PHE A 226 -10.49 -16.86 -14.51
N LYS A 227 -9.52 -17.68 -14.91
CA LYS A 227 -9.62 -19.16 -14.87
C LYS A 227 -8.86 -19.79 -13.70
N GLY A 228 -8.07 -19.00 -12.98
CA GLY A 228 -7.34 -19.46 -11.80
C GLY A 228 -8.24 -19.59 -10.56
N ASN A 229 -7.66 -20.13 -9.50
CA ASN A 229 -8.31 -20.12 -8.19
C ASN A 229 -8.24 -18.72 -7.58
N ILE A 230 -9.34 -18.28 -6.97
CA ILE A 230 -9.39 -17.04 -6.18
C ILE A 230 -9.43 -17.45 -4.70
N PHE A 231 -8.38 -17.11 -3.96
CA PHE A 231 -8.36 -17.36 -2.52
C PHE A 231 -9.20 -16.30 -1.80
N VAL A 232 -10.09 -16.75 -0.94
CA VAL A 232 -10.92 -15.92 -0.07
C VAL A 232 -10.47 -16.15 1.36
N LYS A 233 -9.73 -15.18 1.90
CA LYS A 233 -9.02 -15.28 3.19
C LYS A 233 -9.77 -14.46 4.23
N ILE A 234 -10.22 -15.09 5.30
CA ILE A 234 -11.19 -14.53 6.25
C ILE A 234 -10.58 -14.56 7.65
N ASP A 235 -10.63 -13.45 8.40
CA ASP A 235 -10.32 -13.49 9.83
C ASP A 235 -11.37 -14.34 10.55
N ASP A 236 -10.97 -15.55 10.96
CA ASP A 236 -11.79 -16.53 11.66
C ASP A 236 -11.44 -16.56 13.18
N GLY A 237 -10.78 -15.52 13.70
CA GLY A 237 -10.45 -15.39 15.13
C GLY A 237 -11.66 -15.21 16.06
N GLY A 238 -12.86 -15.00 15.51
CA GLY A 238 -14.09 -14.79 16.28
C GLY A 238 -15.35 -15.01 15.45
N ILE A 239 -16.07 -13.94 15.14
CA ILE A 239 -17.34 -13.99 14.39
C ILE A 239 -17.18 -14.43 12.91
N GLY A 240 -15.97 -14.43 12.37
CA GLY A 240 -15.69 -14.77 10.98
C GLY A 240 -16.04 -16.21 10.60
N GLY A 241 -16.10 -17.14 11.56
CA GLY A 241 -16.50 -18.52 11.30
C GLY A 241 -17.88 -18.63 10.66
N GLY A 242 -18.81 -17.74 11.03
CA GLY A 242 -20.12 -17.65 10.38
C GLY A 242 -20.03 -17.25 8.90
N VAL A 243 -19.10 -16.37 8.53
CA VAL A 243 -18.85 -15.98 7.13
C VAL A 243 -18.22 -17.15 6.37
N THR A 244 -17.22 -17.81 6.97
CA THR A 244 -16.56 -19.00 6.42
C THR A 244 -17.57 -20.10 6.10
N ASP A 245 -18.43 -20.45 7.05
CA ASP A 245 -19.40 -21.54 6.91
C ASP A 245 -20.48 -21.22 5.89
N GLN A 246 -20.96 -19.97 5.84
CA GLN A 246 -21.95 -19.54 4.85
C GLN A 246 -21.38 -19.54 3.43
N LEU A 247 -20.14 -19.08 3.22
CA LEU A 247 -19.49 -19.17 1.90
C LEU A 247 -19.29 -20.63 1.48
N ARG A 248 -18.94 -21.53 2.41
CA ARG A 248 -18.85 -22.97 2.14
C ARG A 248 -20.22 -23.55 1.78
N ALA A 249 -21.29 -23.11 2.44
CA ALA A 249 -22.66 -23.52 2.09
C ALA A 249 -23.03 -23.05 0.68
N LEU A 250 -22.83 -21.77 0.36
CA LEU A 250 -23.08 -21.21 -0.98
C LEU A 250 -22.31 -21.95 -2.08
N LYS A 251 -21.03 -22.28 -1.83
CA LYS A 251 -20.21 -23.06 -2.75
C LYS A 251 -20.73 -24.48 -2.95
N ARG A 252 -21.24 -25.14 -1.89
CA ARG A 252 -21.85 -26.49 -2.01
C ARG A 252 -23.17 -26.46 -2.79
N GLU A 253 -23.96 -25.41 -2.61
CA GLU A 253 -25.25 -25.24 -3.29
C GLU A 253 -25.07 -24.88 -4.78
N ASN A 254 -24.00 -24.13 -5.12
CA ASN A 254 -23.74 -23.64 -6.47
C ASN A 254 -22.29 -23.94 -6.91
N PRO A 255 -21.92 -25.22 -7.07
CA PRO A 255 -20.53 -25.62 -7.28
C PRO A 255 -19.91 -25.10 -8.58
N GLU A 256 -20.70 -24.96 -9.65
CA GLU A 256 -20.24 -24.43 -10.93
C GLU A 256 -19.95 -22.92 -10.86
N LEU A 257 -20.86 -22.16 -10.25
CA LEU A 257 -20.73 -20.71 -10.10
C LEU A 257 -19.47 -20.35 -9.30
N TYR A 258 -19.26 -21.05 -8.18
CA TYR A 258 -18.15 -20.83 -7.26
C TYR A 258 -16.96 -21.78 -7.52
N GLU A 259 -16.87 -22.34 -8.73
CA GLU A 259 -15.75 -23.17 -9.16
C GLU A 259 -14.45 -22.33 -9.14
N GLY A 260 -13.48 -22.75 -8.32
CA GLY A 260 -12.22 -22.04 -8.11
C GLY A 260 -12.19 -21.08 -6.91
N MET A 261 -13.32 -20.90 -6.18
CA MET A 261 -13.32 -20.16 -4.91
C MET A 261 -12.64 -20.99 -3.81
N GLU A 262 -11.48 -20.55 -3.33
CA GLU A 262 -10.71 -21.24 -2.29
C GLU A 262 -10.83 -20.52 -0.94
N ILE A 263 -11.77 -20.97 -0.10
CA ILE A 263 -12.07 -20.34 1.20
C ILE A 263 -11.04 -20.77 2.24
N LYS A 264 -10.35 -19.80 2.85
CA LYS A 264 -9.26 -20.00 3.81
C LYS A 264 -9.54 -19.21 5.10
N PRO A 265 -9.95 -19.87 6.18
CA PRO A 265 -9.99 -19.23 7.50
C PRO A 265 -8.57 -18.97 7.99
N VAL A 266 -8.33 -17.80 8.56
CA VAL A 266 -7.04 -17.36 9.09
C VAL A 266 -7.24 -16.84 10.51
N HIS A 267 -6.37 -17.22 11.43
CA HIS A 267 -6.43 -16.75 12.81
C HIS A 267 -5.23 -15.86 13.12
N PHE A 268 -5.49 -14.63 13.54
CA PHE A 268 -4.48 -13.68 13.97
C PHE A 268 -3.90 -14.04 15.35
N GLY A 269 -2.66 -13.61 15.60
CA GLY A 269 -1.99 -13.72 16.89
C GLY A 269 -1.63 -15.15 17.34
N GLN A 270 -1.73 -16.15 16.46
CA GLN A 270 -1.39 -17.54 16.81
C GLN A 270 0.12 -17.76 16.73
N PRO A 271 0.78 -18.31 17.76
CA PRO A 271 2.20 -18.64 17.70
C PRO A 271 2.50 -19.61 16.55
N ILE A 272 3.59 -19.37 15.83
CA ILE A 272 3.99 -20.19 14.68
C ILE A 272 5.43 -20.72 14.78
N LYS A 273 5.67 -21.85 14.11
CA LYS A 273 7.02 -22.37 13.88
C LYS A 273 7.69 -21.63 12.72
N HIS A 274 8.08 -20.38 12.95
CA HIS A 274 8.85 -19.56 12.03
C HIS A 274 10.22 -19.17 12.63
N LYS A 275 11.23 -18.96 11.78
CA LYS A 275 12.59 -18.62 12.21
C LYS A 275 12.66 -17.23 12.85
N PHE A 276 11.99 -16.25 12.24
CA PHE A 276 12.12 -14.83 12.58
C PHE A 276 10.91 -14.22 13.30
N TYR A 277 9.73 -14.84 13.16
CA TYR A 277 8.46 -14.25 13.58
C TYR A 277 7.78 -15.11 14.62
N TYR A 278 7.22 -14.46 15.64
CA TYR A 278 6.60 -15.13 16.78
C TYR A 278 5.23 -15.72 16.44
N ASP A 279 4.36 -14.94 15.80
CA ASP A 279 2.97 -15.28 15.53
C ASP A 279 2.52 -15.00 14.07
N THR A 280 1.29 -15.43 13.75
CA THR A 280 0.68 -15.24 12.43
C THR A 280 0.56 -13.77 12.02
N THR A 281 0.22 -12.88 12.95
CA THR A 281 0.09 -11.44 12.68
C THR A 281 1.43 -10.83 12.29
N THR A 282 2.48 -11.12 13.07
CA THR A 282 3.84 -10.66 12.80
C THR A 282 4.33 -11.20 11.46
N TYR A 283 4.04 -12.46 11.14
CA TYR A 283 4.39 -13.06 9.86
C TYR A 283 3.70 -12.35 8.67
N MET A 284 2.40 -12.09 8.76
CA MET A 284 1.67 -11.38 7.70
C MET A 284 2.14 -9.94 7.53
N MET A 285 2.43 -9.23 8.63
CA MET A 285 3.07 -7.92 8.56
C MET A 285 4.45 -8.00 7.91
N GLY A 286 5.22 -9.04 8.23
CA GLY A 286 6.52 -9.32 7.61
C GLY A 286 6.41 -9.48 6.09
N ILE A 287 5.38 -10.17 5.61
CA ILE A 287 5.08 -10.29 4.17
C ILE A 287 4.82 -8.93 3.54
N ILE A 288 3.95 -8.09 4.12
CA ILE A 288 3.72 -6.74 3.59
C ILE A 288 5.01 -5.94 3.57
N ARG A 289 5.76 -5.95 4.67
CA ARG A 289 7.05 -5.26 4.79
C ARG A 289 8.03 -5.70 3.71
N GLU A 290 8.16 -7.00 3.49
CA GLU A 290 8.97 -7.57 2.41
C GLU A 290 8.44 -7.17 1.03
N MET A 291 7.13 -7.04 0.82
CA MET A 291 6.60 -6.63 -0.48
C MET A 291 6.81 -5.13 -0.77
N ILE A 292 6.85 -4.28 0.25
CA ILE A 292 6.95 -2.81 0.07
C ILE A 292 8.34 -2.23 0.31
N GLN A 293 9.26 -2.99 0.92
CA GLN A 293 10.60 -2.45 1.22
C GLN A 293 11.32 -2.01 -0.07
N PRO A 294 11.99 -0.85 -0.05
CA PRO A 294 12.57 -0.22 -1.25
C PRO A 294 13.93 -0.81 -1.65
N PHE A 295 14.34 -1.94 -1.07
CA PHE A 295 15.60 -2.61 -1.37
C PHE A 295 15.45 -4.14 -1.48
N ASP A 296 16.32 -4.76 -2.28
CA ASP A 296 16.44 -6.21 -2.42
C ASP A 296 17.33 -6.83 -1.32
N ASP A 297 17.54 -8.15 -1.41
CA ASP A 297 18.34 -8.91 -0.44
C ASP A 297 19.83 -8.51 -0.44
N GLU A 298 20.32 -7.91 -1.53
CA GLU A 298 21.66 -7.35 -1.67
C GLU A 298 21.75 -5.87 -1.25
N GLY A 299 20.63 -5.28 -0.80
CA GLY A 299 20.56 -3.88 -0.37
C GLY A 299 20.50 -2.87 -1.52
N ARG A 300 20.26 -3.32 -2.76
CA ARG A 300 20.09 -2.44 -3.92
C ARG A 300 18.66 -1.94 -3.97
N GLU A 301 18.49 -0.70 -4.43
CA GLU A 301 17.16 -0.12 -4.59
C GLU A 301 16.29 -0.94 -5.55
N ARG A 302 15.01 -1.10 -5.20
CA ARG A 302 14.00 -1.73 -6.05
C ARG A 302 12.66 -1.05 -5.88
N LYS A 303 11.80 -1.25 -6.88
CA LYS A 303 10.40 -0.84 -6.80
C LYS A 303 9.63 -1.74 -5.81
N PRO A 304 8.65 -1.20 -5.08
CA PRO A 304 7.69 -2.00 -4.32
C PRO A 304 7.01 -3.05 -5.21
N MET A 305 6.85 -4.27 -4.70
CA MET A 305 6.15 -5.38 -5.35
C MET A 305 4.64 -5.41 -5.02
N LEU A 306 4.19 -4.44 -4.24
CA LEU A 306 2.81 -4.26 -3.81
C LEU A 306 2.49 -2.77 -3.89
N ILE A 307 1.32 -2.46 -4.41
CA ILE A 307 0.74 -1.12 -4.43
C ILE A 307 -0.44 -1.11 -3.46
N LEU A 308 -0.24 -0.42 -2.35
CA LEU A 308 -1.26 -0.23 -1.32
C LEU A 308 -2.28 0.83 -1.79
N PRO A 309 -3.56 0.74 -1.37
CA PRO A 309 -4.52 1.82 -1.56
C PRO A 309 -4.01 3.13 -0.94
N ASP A 310 -4.17 4.23 -1.66
CA ASP A 310 -4.01 5.56 -1.07
C ASP A 310 -5.19 5.84 -0.11
N ASP A 311 -5.01 5.45 1.14
CA ASP A 311 -6.03 5.57 2.17
C ASP A 311 -5.38 5.91 3.53
N ASP A 312 -5.76 7.07 4.08
CA ASP A 312 -5.14 7.62 5.29
C ASP A 312 -5.27 6.68 6.50
N GLU A 313 -6.39 5.96 6.61
CA GLU A 313 -6.63 5.05 7.72
C GLU A 313 -5.74 3.81 7.59
N LEU A 314 -5.63 3.22 6.38
CA LEU A 314 -4.72 2.11 6.14
C LEU A 314 -3.26 2.49 6.45
N VAL A 315 -2.80 3.65 5.95
CA VAL A 315 -1.42 4.12 6.17
C VAL A 315 -1.15 4.30 7.65
N ALA A 316 -2.07 4.95 8.37
CA ALA A 316 -1.96 5.14 9.80
C ALA A 316 -1.89 3.81 10.58
N GLN A 317 -2.76 2.85 10.23
CA GLN A 317 -2.80 1.54 10.89
C GLN A 317 -1.53 0.72 10.66
N LEU A 318 -0.91 0.80 9.47
CA LEU A 318 0.34 0.11 9.17
C LEU A 318 1.56 0.79 9.81
N SER A 319 1.57 2.13 9.90
CA SER A 319 2.74 2.89 10.36
C SER A 319 2.80 3.11 11.87
N CYS A 320 1.73 2.81 12.63
CA CYS A 320 1.70 3.06 14.08
C CYS A 320 1.99 1.83 14.97
N ARG A 321 1.96 0.62 14.39
CA ARG A 321 2.20 -0.62 15.13
C ARG A 321 3.65 -0.74 15.54
N LYS A 322 3.86 -0.87 16.85
CA LYS A 322 5.20 -1.12 17.40
C LYS A 322 5.57 -2.59 17.30
N TYR A 323 6.86 -2.89 17.44
CA TYR A 323 7.34 -4.25 17.60
C TYR A 323 8.29 -4.38 18.78
N GLY A 324 8.45 -5.62 19.24
CA GLY A 324 9.45 -6.01 20.21
C GLY A 324 9.94 -7.42 19.93
N PHE A 325 10.58 -8.02 20.93
CA PHE A 325 11.17 -9.35 20.82
C PHE A 325 10.63 -10.31 21.88
N VAL A 326 10.32 -11.53 21.46
CA VAL A 326 10.02 -12.66 22.34
C VAL A 326 11.10 -13.72 22.10
N GLY A 327 12.09 -13.75 22.99
CA GLY A 327 13.35 -14.46 22.73
C GLY A 327 14.07 -13.84 21.53
N ALA A 328 14.44 -14.65 20.55
CA ALA A 328 15.08 -14.18 19.31
C ALA A 328 14.10 -13.82 18.17
N LYS A 329 12.79 -13.92 18.43
CA LYS A 329 11.75 -13.69 17.40
C LYS A 329 11.17 -12.30 17.54
N THR A 330 10.93 -11.66 16.40
CA THR A 330 10.17 -10.42 16.36
C THR A 330 8.69 -10.69 16.64
N LYS A 331 8.04 -9.79 17.36
CA LYS A 331 6.60 -9.78 17.61
C LYS A 331 6.06 -8.37 17.46
N VAL A 332 5.05 -8.20 16.62
CA VAL A 332 4.34 -6.92 16.52
C VAL A 332 3.31 -6.79 17.64
N GLU A 333 3.00 -5.54 17.97
CA GLU A 333 1.95 -5.19 18.92
C GLU A 333 0.61 -5.84 18.54
N SER A 334 -0.06 -6.42 19.54
CA SER A 334 -1.39 -7.00 19.41
C SER A 334 -2.49 -5.94 19.38
N LYS A 335 -3.67 -6.30 18.87
CA LYS A 335 -4.86 -5.41 18.91
C LYS A 335 -5.16 -4.89 20.33
N LYS A 336 -4.88 -5.70 21.35
CA LYS A 336 -5.11 -5.32 22.75
C LYS A 336 -4.13 -4.24 23.21
N GLU A 337 -2.83 -4.43 22.96
CA GLU A 337 -1.78 -3.47 23.32
C GLU A 337 -1.97 -2.12 22.57
N MET A 338 -2.42 -2.16 21.31
CA MET A 338 -2.82 -0.95 20.57
C MET A 338 -3.97 -0.21 21.27
N LYS A 339 -5.03 -0.92 21.68
CA LYS A 339 -6.18 -0.33 22.39
C LYS A 339 -5.77 0.26 23.74
N GLU A 340 -4.85 -0.38 24.45
CA GLU A 340 -4.28 0.14 25.71
C GLU A 340 -3.51 1.46 25.52
N ARG A 341 -2.95 1.69 24.32
CA ARG A 341 -2.34 2.97 23.92
C ARG A 341 -3.32 4.00 23.37
N GLY A 342 -4.62 3.70 23.38
CA GLY A 342 -5.66 4.58 22.85
C GLY A 342 -5.76 4.60 21.32
N LEU A 343 -5.14 3.63 20.63
CA LEU A 343 -5.24 3.50 19.17
C LEU A 343 -6.48 2.66 18.78
N PRO A 344 -7.09 2.96 17.62
CA PRO A 344 -8.22 2.18 17.11
C PRO A 344 -7.81 0.78 16.65
N SER A 345 -8.81 -0.08 16.41
CA SER A 345 -8.57 -1.40 15.81
C SER A 345 -8.02 -1.26 14.38
N PRO A 346 -6.99 -2.03 14.01
CA PRO A 346 -6.32 -1.95 12.71
C PRO A 346 -7.05 -2.75 11.61
N ASP A 347 -8.36 -2.54 11.46
CA ASP A 347 -9.23 -3.41 10.65
C ASP A 347 -8.88 -3.39 9.14
N GLU A 348 -8.42 -2.25 8.63
CA GLU A 348 -8.02 -2.13 7.24
C GLU A 348 -6.68 -2.78 6.99
N ALA A 349 -5.71 -2.52 7.87
CA ALA A 349 -4.40 -3.16 7.81
C ALA A 349 -4.56 -4.68 7.87
N ASP A 350 -5.32 -5.22 8.83
CA ASP A 350 -5.53 -6.66 8.95
C ASP A 350 -6.25 -7.26 7.74
N CYS A 351 -7.18 -6.55 7.12
CA CYS A 351 -7.78 -6.97 5.86
C CYS A 351 -6.74 -7.02 4.72
N VAL A 352 -5.83 -6.06 4.63
CA VAL A 352 -4.73 -6.08 3.64
C VAL A 352 -3.73 -7.20 3.93
N LEU A 353 -3.42 -7.45 5.21
CA LEU A 353 -2.59 -8.58 5.65
C LEU A 353 -3.17 -9.92 5.16
N LEU A 354 -4.48 -10.11 5.35
CA LEU A 354 -5.19 -11.27 4.81
C LEU A 354 -5.07 -11.32 3.29
N THR A 355 -5.42 -10.23 2.62
CA THR A 355 -5.45 -10.16 1.16
C THR A 355 -4.11 -10.59 0.54
N CYS A 356 -2.99 -10.17 1.14
CA CYS A 356 -1.65 -10.45 0.64
C CYS A 356 -1.03 -11.77 1.14
N LEU A 357 -1.64 -12.47 2.09
CA LEU A 357 -1.11 -13.72 2.64
C LEU A 357 -0.94 -14.77 1.53
N PRO A 358 0.28 -15.26 1.24
CA PRO A 358 0.51 -16.19 0.15
C PRO A 358 -0.13 -17.54 0.45
N MET A 359 -0.83 -18.09 -0.55
CA MET A 359 -1.50 -19.39 -0.45
C MET A 359 -0.93 -20.37 -1.45
N LYS A 360 -0.65 -21.59 -1.01
CA LYS A 360 -0.26 -22.68 -1.91
C LYS A 360 -1.49 -23.21 -2.62
N ILE A 361 -1.41 -23.33 -3.94
CA ILE A 361 -2.42 -24.04 -4.72
C ILE A 361 -2.40 -25.51 -4.28
N PRO A 362 -3.52 -26.10 -3.83
CA PRO A 362 -3.58 -27.52 -3.53
C PRO A 362 -3.18 -28.31 -4.78
N LYS A 363 -2.20 -29.21 -4.69
CA LYS A 363 -1.92 -30.16 -5.78
C LYS A 363 -3.21 -30.93 -6.05
N LYS A 364 -3.71 -30.92 -7.29
CA LYS A 364 -4.83 -31.78 -7.69
C LYS A 364 -4.45 -33.23 -7.34
N ARG A 365 -5.22 -33.88 -6.47
CA ARG A 365 -5.14 -35.33 -6.27
C ARG A 365 -5.51 -35.98 -7.60
N GLY A 366 -4.53 -36.56 -8.31
CA GLY A 366 -4.79 -37.37 -9.51
C GLY A 366 -4.08 -36.96 -10.81
N ALA A 367 -2.82 -36.54 -10.75
CA ALA A 367 -1.91 -36.69 -11.89
C ALA A 367 -0.74 -37.56 -11.41
N ASN A 368 -0.96 -38.88 -11.48
CA ASN A 368 0.13 -39.86 -11.54
C ASN A 368 0.57 -40.00 -12.99
#